data_AF-A0A3D5GCX8-F1
#
_entry.id   AF-A0A3D5GCX8-F1
#
_cell.length_a   1.000
_cell.length_b   1.000
_cell.length_c   1.000
_cell.angle_alpha   90.00
_cell.angle_beta   90.00
_cell.angle_gamma   90.00
#
_symmetry.space_group_name_H-M   'P 1'
#
loop_
_entity.id
_entity.type
_entity.pdbx_description
1 polymer ?
#
loop_
_entity_poly.entity_id
_entity_poly.type
_entity_poly.pdbx_seq_one_letter_code
_entity_poly.pdbx_strand_id
1 'polypeptide(L)'
;MRSQLERITLQDRNAAEMQIRDKQQEINYDTRDYPLEILVQKYMEGINDDTNKLFIPDYQRELIWDEARQSKFIESVIWGLPIPSIFVVDIGHDENDEPRLEIVYGAQRILTLTRFVNNELTLSGLKKIEQLNGFKFSDLLMPRQRNFNRKTVRTIQLTEAANEEVRRDLFERIQSF
;
A
#
# COMPACT_ATOMS: atom_id res chain seq x y z
N MET A 1 30.06 2.45 37.39
CA MET A 1 30.80 1.22 37.02
C MET A 1 30.35 0.84 35.61
N ARG A 2 31.09 1.26 34.58
CA ARG A 2 30.77 0.94 33.17
C ARG A 2 31.14 -0.53 32.96
N SER A 3 30.14 -1.38 32.70
CA SER A 3 30.37 -2.80 32.42
C SER A 3 31.24 -2.95 31.19
N GLN A 4 32.16 -3.92 31.23
CA GLN A 4 32.95 -4.33 30.08
C GLN A 4 31.99 -4.72 28.96
N LEU A 5 32.00 -4.01 27.83
CA LEU A 5 31.40 -4.47 26.59
C LEU A 5 32.14 -5.75 26.20
N GLU A 6 31.49 -6.90 26.38
CA GLU A 6 31.98 -8.16 25.81
C GLU A 6 32.18 -7.95 24.31
N ARG A 7 33.43 -8.14 23.85
CA ARG A 7 33.77 -7.94 22.43
C ARG A 7 33.18 -9.09 21.63
N ILE A 8 32.29 -8.76 20.68
CA ILE A 8 31.69 -9.72 19.74
C ILE A 8 32.77 -10.60 19.11
N THR A 9 32.70 -11.90 19.39
CA THR A 9 33.67 -12.90 18.96
C THR A 9 33.43 -13.34 17.50
N LEU A 10 34.37 -14.08 16.91
CA LEU A 10 34.17 -14.65 15.57
C LEU A 10 33.05 -15.71 15.56
N GLN A 11 32.89 -16.45 16.66
CA GLN A 11 31.82 -17.41 16.81
C GLN A 11 30.44 -16.72 16.82
N ASP A 12 30.31 -15.61 17.55
CA ASP A 12 29.07 -14.82 17.58
C ASP A 12 28.70 -14.30 16.19
N ARG A 13 29.70 -13.83 15.42
CA ARG A 13 29.49 -13.35 14.04
C ARG A 13 29.01 -14.47 13.12
N ASN A 14 29.61 -15.66 13.21
CA ASN A 14 29.23 -16.80 12.37
C ASN A 14 27.83 -17.31 12.73
N ALA A 15 27.48 -17.35 14.02
CA ALA A 15 26.15 -17.71 14.47
C ALA A 15 25.10 -16.70 13.98
N ALA A 16 25.40 -15.39 14.07
CA ALA A 16 24.54 -14.34 13.54
C ALA A 16 24.35 -14.46 12.02
N GLU A 17 25.42 -14.70 11.27
CA GLU A 17 25.36 -14.86 9.81
C GLU A 17 24.51 -16.07 9.39
N MET A 18 24.60 -17.18 10.12
CA MET A 18 23.74 -18.35 9.90
C MET A 18 22.28 -18.01 10.18
N GLN A 19 21.99 -17.37 11.31
CA GLN A 19 20.62 -16.96 11.66
C GLN A 19 20.03 -15.95 10.67
N ILE A 20 20.83 -15.01 10.15
CA ILE A 20 20.40 -14.04 9.12
C ILE A 20 19.98 -14.78 7.85
N ARG A 21 20.78 -15.75 7.39
CA ARG A 21 20.47 -16.51 6.18
C ARG A 21 19.19 -17.32 6.32
N ASP A 22 19.02 -17.98 7.46
CA ASP A 22 17.80 -18.76 7.74
C ASP A 22 16.57 -17.84 7.73
N LYS A 23 16.62 -16.69 8.42
CA LYS A 23 15.51 -15.74 8.47
C LYS A 23 15.21 -15.05 7.14
N GLN A 24 16.21 -14.80 6.29
CA GLN A 24 15.98 -14.22 4.96
C GLN A 24 15.19 -15.15 4.04
N GLN A 25 15.37 -16.47 4.17
CA GLN A 25 14.64 -17.45 3.36
C GLN A 25 13.14 -17.51 3.68
N GLU A 26 12.73 -17.10 4.88
CA GLU A 26 11.34 -17.15 5.35
C GLU A 26 10.43 -16.03 4.79
N ILE A 27 10.99 -14.96 4.18
CA ILE A 27 10.25 -13.72 3.87
C ILE A 27 9.40 -13.79 2.58
N ASN A 28 9.54 -14.86 1.79
CA ASN A 28 8.97 -15.07 0.44
C ASN A 28 7.86 -14.08 0.00
N TYR A 29 8.24 -13.10 -0.83
CA TYR A 29 7.37 -12.05 -1.35
C TYR A 29 7.57 -11.84 -2.86
N ASP A 30 6.52 -11.34 -3.51
CA ASP A 30 6.51 -10.94 -4.92
C ASP A 30 6.25 -9.42 -5.03
N THR A 31 6.62 -8.82 -6.16
CA THR A 31 6.32 -7.42 -6.46
C THR A 31 5.57 -7.29 -7.77
N ARG A 32 4.48 -6.52 -7.75
CA ARG A 32 3.64 -6.25 -8.93
C ARG A 32 3.36 -4.77 -9.03
N ASP A 33 3.44 -4.22 -10.24
CA ASP A 33 3.08 -2.83 -10.49
C ASP A 33 1.68 -2.79 -11.12
N TYR A 34 0.68 -2.25 -10.41
CA TYR A 34 -0.70 -2.17 -10.90
C TYR A 34 -1.04 -0.75 -11.33
N PRO A 35 -1.76 -0.56 -12.46
CA PRO A 35 -2.40 0.71 -12.77
C PRO A 35 -3.38 1.13 -11.66
N LEU A 36 -3.51 2.44 -11.43
CA LEU A 36 -4.44 2.98 -10.43
C LEU A 36 -5.88 2.54 -10.69
N GLU A 37 -6.31 2.52 -11.95
CA GLU A 37 -7.65 2.06 -12.30
C GLU A 37 -7.90 0.61 -11.89
N ILE A 38 -6.90 -0.27 -12.02
CA ILE A 38 -7.01 -1.68 -11.63
C ILE A 38 -7.06 -1.84 -10.12
N LEU A 39 -6.28 -1.05 -9.36
CA LEU A 39 -6.33 -1.08 -7.90
C LEU A 39 -7.68 -0.60 -7.36
N VAL A 40 -8.19 0.51 -7.90
CA VAL A 40 -9.51 1.04 -7.53
C VAL A 40 -10.61 0.04 -7.91
N GLN A 41 -10.54 -0.55 -9.11
CA GLN A 41 -11.47 -1.58 -9.56
C GLN A 41 -11.47 -2.79 -8.61
N LYS A 42 -10.28 -3.37 -8.34
CA LYS A 42 -10.14 -4.52 -7.44
C LYS A 42 -10.64 -4.26 -6.02
N TYR A 43 -10.60 -3.00 -5.56
CA TYR A 43 -11.13 -2.60 -4.27
C TYR A 43 -12.66 -2.45 -4.27
N MET A 44 -13.21 -1.86 -5.34
CA MET A 44 -14.64 -1.50 -5.44
C MET A 44 -15.54 -2.66 -5.88
N GLU A 45 -15.09 -3.49 -6.82
CA GLU A 45 -15.89 -4.62 -7.31
C GLU A 45 -16.09 -5.63 -6.19
N GLY A 46 -17.35 -5.92 -5.84
CA GLY A 46 -17.69 -6.85 -4.75
C GLY A 46 -17.58 -6.25 -3.34
N ILE A 47 -17.35 -4.94 -3.19
CA ILE A 47 -17.17 -4.32 -1.87
C ILE A 47 -18.42 -4.41 -0.96
N ASN A 48 -19.62 -4.34 -1.55
CA ASN A 48 -20.88 -4.40 -0.78
C ASN A 48 -21.15 -5.80 -0.22
N ASP A 49 -20.61 -6.83 -0.87
CA ASP A 49 -20.79 -8.23 -0.52
C ASP A 49 -19.55 -8.83 0.17
N ASP A 50 -18.53 -7.99 0.45
CA ASP A 50 -17.22 -8.39 0.97
C ASP A 50 -16.51 -9.48 0.12
N THR A 51 -16.68 -9.40 -1.20
CA THR A 51 -16.07 -10.33 -2.18
C THR A 51 -14.99 -9.66 -3.04
N ASN A 52 -14.61 -8.43 -2.69
CA ASN A 52 -13.60 -7.66 -3.41
C ASN A 52 -12.22 -8.32 -3.36
N LYS A 53 -11.50 -8.19 -4.49
CA LYS A 53 -10.17 -8.79 -4.70
C LYS A 53 -9.07 -8.09 -3.92
N LEU A 54 -9.23 -6.80 -3.66
CA LEU A 54 -8.34 -6.00 -2.84
C LEU A 54 -9.13 -5.48 -1.65
N PHE A 55 -8.86 -6.04 -0.48
CA PHE A 55 -9.66 -5.84 0.72
C PHE A 55 -8.92 -4.94 1.72
N ILE A 56 -9.65 -4.03 2.36
CA ILE A 56 -9.17 -3.24 3.51
C ILE A 56 -9.90 -3.75 4.76
N PRO A 57 -9.18 -4.27 5.77
CA PRO A 57 -9.77 -4.70 7.03
C PRO A 57 -10.54 -3.57 7.73
N ASP A 58 -11.59 -3.92 8.48
CA ASP A 58 -12.47 -2.93 9.12
C ASP A 58 -11.71 -1.93 9.99
N TYR A 59 -10.70 -2.39 10.74
CA TYR A 59 -9.87 -1.53 11.60
C TYR A 59 -8.98 -0.53 10.82
N GLN A 60 -8.79 -0.70 9.51
CA GLN A 60 -8.08 0.24 8.63
C GLN A 60 -9.01 1.01 7.68
N ARG A 61 -10.32 0.71 7.69
CA ARG A 61 -11.30 1.23 6.73
C ARG A 61 -11.71 2.67 7.02
N GLU A 62 -11.50 3.13 8.25
CA GLU A 62 -11.70 4.53 8.61
C GLU A 62 -10.72 5.45 7.87
N LEU A 63 -11.24 6.49 7.22
CA LEU A 63 -10.43 7.46 6.51
C LEU A 63 -9.92 8.54 7.47
N ILE A 64 -8.69 8.34 7.95
CA ILE A 64 -8.03 9.20 8.93
C ILE A 64 -7.38 10.43 8.26
N TRP A 65 -7.03 10.34 6.98
CA TRP A 65 -6.51 11.50 6.26
C TRP A 65 -7.60 12.56 6.08
N ASP A 66 -7.34 13.79 6.53
CA ASP A 66 -8.18 14.93 6.21
C ASP A 66 -8.15 15.25 4.70
N GLU A 67 -9.11 16.04 4.24
CA GLU A 67 -9.22 16.35 2.81
C GLU A 67 -7.99 17.08 2.26
N ALA A 68 -7.29 17.86 3.10
CA ALA A 68 -6.07 18.55 2.72
C ALA A 68 -4.92 17.56 2.43
N ARG A 69 -4.72 16.56 3.30
CA ARG A 69 -3.72 15.50 3.12
C ARG A 69 -4.07 14.60 1.94
N GLN A 70 -5.34 14.26 1.76
CA GLN A 70 -5.84 13.55 0.59
C GLN A 70 -5.55 14.33 -0.70
N SER A 71 -5.86 15.62 -0.72
CA SER A 71 -5.64 16.50 -1.86
C SER A 71 -4.16 16.57 -2.23
N LYS A 72 -3.27 16.73 -1.24
CA LYS A 72 -1.82 16.75 -1.46
C LYS A 72 -1.29 15.43 -2.05
N PHE A 73 -1.88 14.31 -1.64
CA PHE A 73 -1.56 13.01 -2.24
C PHE A 73 -2.00 12.95 -3.71
N ILE A 74 -3.22 13.37 -4.02
CA ILE A 74 -3.70 13.45 -5.42
C ILE A 74 -2.87 14.41 -6.27
N GLU A 75 -2.48 15.57 -5.73
CA GLU A 75 -1.56 16.52 -6.38
C GLU A 75 -0.23 15.83 -6.72
N SER A 76 0.31 15.03 -5.80
CA SER A 76 1.55 14.27 -6.02
C SER A 76 1.40 13.26 -7.16
N VAL A 77 0.27 12.55 -7.22
CA VAL A 77 -0.04 11.60 -8.29
C VAL A 77 -0.14 12.32 -9.63
N ILE A 78 -0.93 13.40 -9.72
CA ILE A 78 -1.13 14.20 -10.93
C ILE A 78 0.20 14.82 -11.42
N TRP A 79 1.02 15.31 -10.48
CA TRP A 79 2.33 15.89 -10.75
C TRP A 79 3.35 14.84 -11.22
N GLY A 80 3.13 13.57 -10.90
CA GLY A 80 4.00 12.46 -11.32
C GLY A 80 5.13 12.17 -10.34
N LEU A 81 4.95 12.51 -9.06
CA LEU A 81 5.83 12.03 -8.01
C LEU A 81 5.66 10.51 -7.83
N PRO A 82 6.72 9.79 -7.41
CA PRO A 82 6.61 8.37 -7.09
C PRO A 82 5.56 8.13 -6.01
N ILE A 83 4.66 7.19 -6.27
CA ILE A 83 3.65 6.78 -5.29
C ILE A 83 4.30 5.72 -4.39
N PRO A 84 4.28 5.88 -3.06
CA PRO A 84 4.79 4.85 -2.15
C PRO A 84 4.12 3.49 -2.40
N SER A 85 4.86 2.40 -2.18
CA SER A 85 4.34 1.04 -2.38
C SER A 85 3.18 0.72 -1.45
N ILE A 86 2.24 -0.11 -1.89
CA ILE A 86 1.27 -0.76 -1.02
C ILE A 86 1.79 -2.16 -0.64
N PHE A 87 1.50 -2.60 0.59
CA PHE A 87 1.80 -3.95 1.01
C PHE A 87 0.50 -4.72 1.17
N VAL A 88 0.50 -5.93 0.65
CA VAL A 88 -0.66 -6.83 0.68
C VAL A 88 -0.23 -8.22 1.10
N VAL A 89 -1.16 -8.95 1.72
CA VAL A 89 -1.02 -10.37 2.06
C VAL A 89 -2.06 -11.14 1.29
N ASP A 90 -1.65 -12.27 0.73
CA ASP A 90 -2.58 -13.24 0.18
C ASP A 90 -3.35 -13.93 1.32
N ILE A 91 -4.68 -13.77 1.34
CA ILE A 91 -5.56 -14.34 2.38
C ILE A 91 -6.41 -15.50 1.83
N GLY A 92 -6.03 -16.04 0.68
CA GLY A 92 -6.68 -17.16 0.02
C GLY A 92 -7.29 -16.78 -1.32
N HIS A 93 -7.89 -17.76 -1.98
CA HIS A 93 -8.35 -17.63 -3.36
C HIS A 93 -9.87 -17.61 -3.47
N ASP A 94 -10.38 -16.94 -4.50
CA ASP A 94 -11.80 -16.98 -4.86
C ASP A 94 -12.17 -18.28 -5.61
N GLU A 95 -13.43 -18.36 -6.06
CA GLU A 95 -13.93 -19.48 -6.86
C GLU A 95 -13.21 -19.67 -8.23
N ASN A 96 -12.48 -18.67 -8.71
CA ASN A 96 -11.73 -18.69 -9.96
C ASN A 96 -10.21 -18.86 -9.76
N ASP A 97 -9.79 -19.22 -8.53
CA ASP A 97 -8.38 -19.34 -8.14
C ASP A 97 -7.59 -18.01 -8.20
N GLU A 98 -8.28 -16.86 -8.21
CA GLU A 98 -7.65 -15.55 -8.08
C GLU A 98 -7.41 -15.20 -6.60
N PRO A 99 -6.20 -14.70 -6.25
CA PRO A 99 -5.89 -14.37 -4.88
C PRO A 99 -6.71 -13.16 -4.41
N ARG A 100 -7.26 -13.27 -3.20
CA ARG A 100 -7.86 -12.18 -2.45
C ARG A 100 -6.77 -11.55 -1.59
N LEU A 101 -6.50 -10.28 -1.82
CA LEU A 101 -5.37 -9.56 -1.25
C LEU A 101 -5.84 -8.62 -0.15
N GLU A 102 -5.39 -8.85 1.08
CA GLU A 102 -5.61 -7.94 2.20
C GLU A 102 -4.56 -6.82 2.18
N ILE A 103 -4.99 -5.56 2.27
CA ILE A 103 -4.11 -4.41 2.42
C ILE A 103 -3.61 -4.32 3.86
N VAL A 104 -2.30 -4.42 3.98
CA VAL A 104 -1.57 -4.33 5.25
C VAL A 104 -1.02 -2.93 5.47
N TYR A 105 -0.59 -2.27 4.38
CA TYR A 105 -0.09 -0.90 4.38
C TYR A 105 -0.50 -0.15 3.11
N GLY A 106 -1.02 1.07 3.29
CA GLY A 106 -1.44 1.94 2.19
C GLY A 106 -2.95 2.08 2.01
N ALA A 107 -3.77 1.60 2.97
CA ALA A 107 -5.23 1.73 2.96
C ALA A 107 -5.69 3.16 2.65
N GLN A 108 -5.13 4.16 3.33
CA GLN A 108 -5.48 5.57 3.12
C GLN A 108 -5.23 6.05 1.69
N ARG A 109 -4.21 5.52 0.99
CA ARG A 109 -3.95 5.85 -0.42
C ARG A 109 -5.03 5.26 -1.31
N ILE A 110 -5.40 3.99 -1.11
CA ILE A 110 -6.46 3.34 -1.88
C ILE A 110 -7.80 4.04 -1.66
N LEU A 111 -8.17 4.31 -0.40
CA LEU A 111 -9.40 5.07 -0.07
C LEU A 111 -9.41 6.46 -0.73
N THR A 112 -8.28 7.19 -0.69
CA THR A 112 -8.16 8.51 -1.31
C THR A 112 -8.30 8.44 -2.84
N LEU A 113 -7.66 7.45 -3.49
CA LEU A 113 -7.79 7.24 -4.94
C LEU A 113 -9.22 6.95 -5.33
N THR A 114 -9.87 6.03 -4.61
CA THR A 114 -11.26 5.65 -4.81
C THR A 114 -12.19 6.86 -4.70
N ARG A 115 -12.09 7.64 -3.61
CA ARG A 115 -12.89 8.86 -3.43
C ARG A 115 -12.68 9.87 -4.54
N PHE A 116 -11.43 10.10 -4.96
CA PHE A 116 -11.16 11.06 -6.03
C PHE A 116 -11.78 10.61 -7.36
N VAL A 117 -11.51 9.37 -7.79
CA VAL A 117 -12.03 8.83 -9.07
C VAL A 117 -13.56 8.82 -9.10
N ASN A 118 -14.21 8.59 -7.95
CA ASN A 118 -15.67 8.63 -7.80
C ASN A 118 -16.26 10.04 -7.57
N ASN A 119 -15.46 11.11 -7.67
CA ASN A 119 -15.91 12.51 -7.49
C ASN A 119 -16.41 12.84 -6.06
N GLU A 120 -15.96 12.07 -5.07
CA GLU A 120 -16.27 12.20 -3.64
C GLU A 120 -15.23 13.02 -2.87
N LEU A 121 -14.11 13.36 -3.51
CA LEU A 121 -13.08 14.27 -3.00
C LEU A 121 -12.98 15.50 -3.91
N THR A 122 -13.15 16.68 -3.33
CA THR A 122 -12.84 17.96 -3.97
C THR A 122 -11.48 18.42 -3.51
N LEU A 123 -10.56 18.69 -4.43
CA LEU A 123 -9.19 19.06 -4.09
C LEU A 123 -9.13 20.43 -3.39
N SER A 124 -8.36 20.53 -2.32
CA SER A 124 -8.21 21.76 -1.54
C SER A 124 -6.83 21.87 -0.89
N GLY A 125 -6.44 23.09 -0.51
CA GLY A 125 -5.19 23.37 0.19
C GLY A 125 -3.91 23.13 -0.64
N LEU A 126 -4.02 23.04 -1.96
CA LEU A 126 -2.90 22.78 -2.88
C LEU A 126 -2.05 24.03 -3.07
N LYS A 127 -0.72 23.85 -3.09
CA LYS A 127 0.28 24.92 -3.19
C LYS A 127 1.24 24.76 -4.37
N LYS A 128 1.32 23.58 -5.00
CA LYS A 128 2.21 23.35 -6.15
C LYS A 128 1.46 23.53 -7.46
N ILE A 129 0.21 23.10 -7.50
CA ILE A 129 -0.71 23.28 -8.61
C ILE A 129 -2.00 23.91 -8.07
N GLU A 130 -1.93 25.19 -7.72
CA GLU A 130 -3.03 25.92 -7.06
C GLU A 130 -4.33 25.92 -7.87
N GLN A 131 -4.23 25.83 -9.21
CA GLN A 131 -5.36 25.80 -10.13
C GLN A 131 -6.19 24.52 -10.02
N LEU A 132 -5.71 23.48 -9.33
CA LEU A 132 -6.48 22.26 -9.05
C LEU A 132 -7.38 22.41 -7.82
N ASN A 133 -7.25 23.46 -7.02
CA ASN A 133 -8.18 23.69 -5.91
C ASN A 133 -9.62 23.84 -6.44
N GLY A 134 -10.56 23.11 -5.85
CA GLY A 134 -11.96 23.03 -6.29
C GLY A 134 -12.24 21.92 -7.31
N PHE A 135 -11.23 21.25 -7.85
CA PHE A 135 -11.43 20.21 -8.87
C PHE A 135 -11.85 18.89 -8.23
N LYS A 136 -12.75 18.18 -8.92
CA LYS A 136 -13.00 16.74 -8.81
C LYS A 136 -12.33 16.02 -9.98
N PHE A 137 -12.39 14.69 -9.98
CA PHE A 137 -11.80 13.90 -11.06
C PHE A 137 -12.45 14.18 -12.43
N SER A 138 -13.77 14.35 -12.47
CA SER A 138 -14.53 14.69 -13.67
C SER A 138 -14.14 16.02 -14.31
N ASP A 139 -13.59 16.95 -13.53
CA ASP A 139 -13.19 18.28 -14.00
C ASP A 139 -11.84 18.26 -14.72
N LEU A 140 -11.06 17.18 -14.56
CA LEU A 140 -9.84 16.98 -15.32
C LEU A 140 -10.16 16.70 -16.78
N LEU A 141 -9.36 17.26 -17.70
CA LEU A 141 -9.47 16.93 -19.12
C LEU A 141 -9.29 15.42 -19.33
N MET A 142 -10.01 14.84 -20.31
CA MET A 142 -9.95 13.41 -20.62
C MET A 142 -8.53 12.82 -20.76
N PRO A 143 -7.55 13.49 -21.41
CA PRO A 143 -6.17 13.00 -21.44
C PRO A 143 -5.54 12.89 -20.05
N ARG A 144 -5.88 13.80 -19.14
CA ARG A 144 -5.38 13.81 -17.76
C ARG A 144 -6.01 12.70 -16.92
N GLN A 145 -7.31 12.46 -17.06
CA GLN A 145 -7.98 11.32 -16.41
C GLN A 145 -7.34 9.98 -16.85
N ARG A 146 -7.12 9.80 -18.16
CA ARG A 146 -6.44 8.61 -18.70
C ARG A 146 -5.00 8.47 -18.19
N ASN A 147 -4.26 9.57 -18.10
CA ASN A 147 -2.90 9.55 -17.56
C ASN A 147 -2.91 9.18 -16.08
N PHE A 148 -3.83 9.73 -15.29
CA PHE A 148 -4.00 9.41 -13.88
C PHE A 148 -4.26 7.91 -13.70
N ASN A 149 -5.27 7.35 -14.37
CA ASN A 149 -5.63 5.93 -14.28
C ASN A 149 -4.49 4.96 -14.63
N ARG A 150 -3.64 5.33 -15.60
CA ARG A 150 -2.51 4.52 -16.07
C ARG A 150 -1.25 4.62 -15.20
N LYS A 151 -1.20 5.54 -14.24
CA LYS A 151 -0.08 5.57 -13.28
C LYS A 151 -0.05 4.25 -12.53
N THR A 152 1.15 3.77 -12.25
CA THR A 152 1.32 2.50 -11.55
C THR A 152 1.72 2.71 -10.11
N VAL A 153 1.30 1.78 -9.25
CA VAL A 153 1.74 1.69 -7.86
C VAL A 153 2.34 0.32 -7.65
N ARG A 154 3.53 0.30 -7.06
CA ARG A 154 4.17 -0.94 -6.65
C ARG A 154 3.43 -1.57 -5.50
N THR A 155 3.11 -2.83 -5.66
CA THR A 155 2.47 -3.70 -4.68
C THR A 155 3.45 -4.78 -4.28
N ILE A 156 3.75 -4.85 -2.99
CA ILE A 156 4.58 -5.89 -2.41
C ILE A 156 3.63 -6.91 -1.81
N GLN A 157 3.56 -8.08 -2.43
CA GLN A 157 2.66 -9.17 -2.06
C GLN A 157 3.41 -10.21 -1.25
N LEU A 158 3.01 -10.40 0.00
CA LEU A 158 3.44 -11.53 0.81
C LEU A 158 2.66 -12.76 0.38
N THR A 159 3.40 -13.80 -0.02
CA THR A 159 2.81 -15.03 -0.56
C THR A 159 2.25 -15.92 0.55
N GLU A 160 1.42 -16.88 0.17
CA GLU A 160 0.94 -17.93 1.09
C GLU A 160 2.09 -18.70 1.76
N ALA A 161 3.25 -18.77 1.11
CA ALA A 161 4.45 -19.43 1.62
C ALA A 161 5.15 -18.69 2.77
N ALA A 162 4.87 -17.40 2.99
CA ALA A 162 5.36 -16.70 4.16
C ALA A 162 4.64 -17.24 5.41
N ASN A 163 5.38 -17.67 6.43
CA ASN A 163 4.75 -18.16 7.66
C ASN A 163 3.99 -17.02 8.38
N GLU A 164 3.03 -17.38 9.24
CA GLU A 164 2.18 -16.42 9.94
C GLU A 164 2.97 -15.47 10.85
N GLU A 165 4.06 -15.96 11.45
CA GLU A 165 4.97 -15.17 12.28
C GLU A 165 5.65 -14.05 11.48
N VAL A 166 6.17 -14.35 10.30
CA VAL A 166 6.79 -13.38 9.39
C VAL A 166 5.79 -12.33 8.92
N ARG A 167 4.55 -12.74 8.61
CA ARG A 167 3.49 -11.79 8.24
C ARG A 167 3.22 -10.80 9.37
N ARG A 168 3.09 -11.29 10.61
CA ARG A 168 2.87 -10.45 11.80
C ARG A 168 4.06 -9.53 12.06
N ASP A 169 5.28 -10.05 12.03
CA ASP A 169 6.49 -9.26 12.26
C ASP A 169 6.67 -8.16 11.20
N LEU A 170 6.37 -8.44 9.93
CA LEU A 170 6.38 -7.46 8.87
C LEU A 170 5.31 -6.38 9.08
N PHE A 171 4.09 -6.79 9.46
CA PHE A 171 3.01 -5.86 9.79
C PHE A 171 3.41 -4.88 10.90
N GLU A 172 3.88 -5.40 12.03
CA GLU A 172 4.29 -4.58 13.17
C GLU A 172 5.40 -3.59 12.79
N ARG A 173 6.39 -4.05 12.01
CA ARG A 173 7.51 -3.21 11.59
C ARG A 173 7.08 -2.14 10.60
N ILE A 174 6.30 -2.48 9.58
CA ILE A 174 5.85 -1.53 8.55
C ILE A 174 4.95 -0.45 9.15
N GLN A 175 4.10 -0.80 10.12
CA GLN A 175 3.25 0.18 10.80
C GLN A 175 4.02 1.06 11.81
N SER A 176 5.18 0.60 12.30
CA SER A 176 6.00 1.35 13.26
C SER A 176 6.88 2.45 12.65
N PHE A 177 7.01 2.51 11.31
CA PHE A 177 7.77 3.53 10.58
C PHE A 177 6.90 4.74 10.20
#